data_AF-A0A530QES6-F1
#
_entry.id   AF-A0A530QES6-F1
#
_cell.length_a   1.000
_cell.length_b   1.000
_cell.length_c   1.000
_cell.angle_alpha   90.00
_cell.angle_beta   90.00
_cell.angle_gamma   90.00
#
_symmetry.space_group_name_H-M   'P 1'
#
loop_
_entity.id
_entity.type
_entity.pdbx_description
1 polymer ?
#
loop_
_entity_poly.entity_id
_entity_poly.type
_entity_poly.pdbx_seq_one_letter_code
_entity_poly.pdbx_strand_id
1 'polypeptide(L)'
;IQDLLKTEIPVFGICLGHQMLALALGGRTAKMHQGHHGANHPVKDHTTGKVEIVSMNHGFAVDADSLPEGVEETHVSLFDGSNCGIALTGRP
;
A
#
# COMPACT_ATOMS: atom_id res chain seq x y z
N ILE A 1 -14.62 6.05 -3.23
CA ILE A 1 -13.60 6.12 -2.13
C ILE A 1 -13.41 7.55 -1.67
N GLN A 2 -13.14 8.51 -2.54
CA GLN A 2 -12.98 9.93 -2.17
C GLN A 2 -14.11 10.49 -1.29
N ASP A 3 -15.37 10.15 -1.58
CA ASP A 3 -16.49 10.59 -0.73
C ASP A 3 -16.51 9.88 0.64
N LEU A 4 -16.07 8.63 0.72
CA LEU A 4 -15.92 7.91 1.99
C LEU A 4 -14.82 8.53 2.85
N LEU A 5 -13.72 9.00 2.24
CA LEU A 5 -12.62 9.68 2.93
C LEU A 5 -13.01 11.03 3.54
N LYS A 6 -14.19 11.57 3.20
CA LYS A 6 -14.78 12.77 3.84
C LYS A 6 -15.56 12.43 5.11
N THR A 7 -15.77 11.16 5.40
CA THR A 7 -16.49 10.66 6.59
C THR A 7 -15.50 10.12 7.63
N GLU A 8 -16.01 9.76 8.81
CA GLU A 8 -15.25 9.08 9.87
C GLU A 8 -15.38 7.55 9.81
N ILE A 9 -15.88 7.01 8.69
CA ILE A 9 -16.02 5.56 8.51
C ILE A 9 -14.63 4.98 8.19
N PRO A 10 -14.12 4.00 8.95
CA PRO A 10 -12.85 3.35 8.65
C PRO A 10 -12.84 2.70 7.26
N VAL A 11 -11.76 2.89 6.51
CA VAL A 11 -11.61 2.34 5.16
C VAL A 11 -10.38 1.45 5.08
N PHE A 12 -10.58 0.18 4.72
CA PHE A 12 -9.49 -0.77 4.55
C PHE A 12 -9.48 -1.36 3.14
N GLY A 13 -8.35 -1.24 2.45
CA GLY A 13 -8.15 -1.71 1.08
C GLY A 13 -7.10 -2.81 1.01
N ILE A 14 -7.40 -3.92 0.32
CA ILE A 14 -6.48 -5.04 0.09
C ILE A 14 -6.20 -5.18 -1.41
N CYS A 15 -4.94 -5.37 -1.79
CA CYS A 15 -4.49 -5.54 -3.18
C CYS A 15 -5.01 -4.40 -4.09
N LEU A 16 -5.99 -4.67 -4.97
CA LEU A 16 -6.61 -3.64 -5.80
C LEU A 16 -7.26 -2.54 -4.93
N GLY A 17 -7.89 -2.90 -3.81
CA GLY A 17 -8.46 -1.92 -2.88
C GLY A 17 -7.42 -0.98 -2.29
N HIS A 18 -6.21 -1.49 -2.00
CA HIS A 18 -5.08 -0.68 -1.55
C HIS A 18 -4.65 0.32 -2.64
N GLN A 19 -4.54 -0.14 -3.89
CA GLN A 19 -4.22 0.72 -5.04
C GLN A 19 -5.28 1.81 -5.27
N MET A 20 -6.56 1.43 -5.22
CA MET A 20 -7.67 2.39 -5.37
C MET A 20 -7.71 3.40 -4.23
N LEU A 21 -7.34 3.00 -3.02
CA LEU A 21 -7.23 3.89 -1.87
C LEU A 21 -6.08 4.90 -2.07
N ALA A 22 -4.89 4.43 -2.47
CA ALA A 22 -3.76 5.30 -2.78
C ALA A 22 -4.10 6.33 -3.86
N LEU A 23 -4.76 5.89 -4.95
CA LEU A 23 -5.22 6.78 -6.02
C LEU A 23 -6.24 7.81 -5.53
N ALA A 24 -7.19 7.39 -4.67
CA ALA A 24 -8.20 8.28 -4.12
C ALA A 24 -7.60 9.35 -3.19
N LEU A 25 -6.49 9.03 -2.54
CA LEU A 25 -5.71 9.94 -1.69
C LEU A 25 -4.78 10.87 -2.51
N GLY A 26 -4.62 10.65 -3.81
CA GLY A 26 -3.79 11.48 -4.69
C GLY A 26 -2.43 10.89 -5.07
N GLY A 27 -2.13 9.66 -4.65
CA GLY A 27 -0.95 8.92 -5.10
C GLY A 27 -1.10 8.39 -6.53
N ARG A 28 -0.06 7.73 -7.03
CA ARG A 28 -0.01 7.10 -8.36
C ARG A 28 0.28 5.60 -8.25
N THR A 29 -0.08 4.87 -9.29
CA THR A 29 0.28 3.46 -9.45
C THR A 29 1.07 3.26 -10.74
N ALA A 30 1.97 2.27 -10.71
CA ALA A 30 2.78 1.90 -11.87
C ALA A 30 2.65 0.39 -12.12
N LYS A 31 2.69 0.01 -13.40
CA LYS A 31 2.78 -1.40 -13.80
C LYS A 31 4.18 -1.91 -13.47
N MET A 32 4.26 -3.01 -12.75
CA MET A 32 5.51 -3.65 -12.39
C MET A 32 6.08 -4.43 -13.58
N HIS A 33 7.39 -4.63 -13.61
CA HIS A 33 8.04 -5.41 -14.67
C HIS A 33 7.61 -6.89 -14.65
N GLN A 34 7.72 -7.53 -13.47
CA GLN A 34 7.35 -8.94 -13.26
C GLN A 34 6.10 -9.12 -12.37
N GLY A 35 5.82 -8.16 -11.49
CA GLY A 35 4.78 -8.27 -10.46
C GLY A 35 5.11 -9.31 -9.38
N HIS A 36 4.22 -9.46 -8.41
CA HIS A 36 4.36 -10.39 -7.30
C HIS A 36 3.25 -11.44 -7.32
N HIS A 37 3.65 -12.70 -7.48
CA HIS A 37 2.75 -13.85 -7.60
C HIS A 37 3.35 -15.02 -6.81
N GLY A 38 3.01 -15.15 -5.54
CA GLY A 38 3.62 -16.15 -4.65
C GLY A 38 3.14 -16.06 -3.21
N ALA A 39 3.64 -16.96 -2.36
CA ALA A 39 3.25 -17.06 -0.95
C ALA A 39 4.46 -17.06 0.01
N ASN A 40 5.61 -16.58 -0.47
CA ASN A 40 6.86 -16.50 0.28
C ASN A 40 7.42 -15.07 0.31
N HIS A 41 6.60 -14.06 0.02
CA HIS A 41 7.06 -12.68 -0.17
C HIS A 41 7.34 -12.02 1.18
N PRO A 42 8.58 -11.58 1.48
CA PRO A 42 8.88 -10.92 2.74
C PRO A 42 8.48 -9.44 2.67
N VAL A 43 7.65 -9.02 3.60
CA VAL A 43 7.23 -7.62 3.76
C VAL A 43 7.62 -7.14 5.15
N LYS A 44 8.23 -5.96 5.23
CA LYS A 44 8.60 -5.31 6.49
C LYS A 44 7.57 -4.26 6.86
N ASP A 45 7.08 -4.33 8.08
CA ASP A 45 6.27 -3.29 8.72
C ASP A 45 7.20 -2.25 9.37
N HIS A 46 7.12 -1.00 8.94
CA HIS A 46 7.92 0.10 9.50
C HIS A 46 7.42 0.57 10.86
N THR A 47 6.16 0.32 11.21
CA THR A 47 5.55 0.73 12.48
C THR A 47 5.99 -0.15 13.64
N THR A 48 6.23 -1.45 13.39
CA THR A 48 6.68 -2.41 14.41
C THR A 48 8.09 -2.95 14.21
N GLY A 49 8.66 -2.78 13.01
CA GLY A 49 9.95 -3.36 12.61
C GLY A 49 9.92 -4.86 12.28
N LYS A 50 8.74 -5.49 12.33
CA LYS A 50 8.57 -6.92 12.06
C LYS A 50 8.64 -7.22 10.56
N VAL A 51 8.97 -8.47 10.24
CA VAL A 51 8.92 -9.02 8.88
C VAL A 51 7.90 -10.15 8.85
N GLU A 52 7.02 -10.11 7.87
CA GLU A 52 5.96 -11.09 7.66
C GLU A 52 6.15 -11.76 6.28
N ILE A 53 5.86 -13.06 6.22
CA ILE A 53 5.82 -13.79 4.95
C ILE A 53 4.37 -13.79 4.47
N VAL A 54 4.13 -13.15 3.32
CA VAL A 54 2.77 -12.89 2.82
C VAL A 54 2.50 -13.53 1.46
N SER A 55 1.22 -13.65 1.13
CA SER A 55 0.77 -13.99 -0.21
C SER A 55 0.55 -12.73 -1.05
N MET A 56 1.09 -12.75 -2.27
CA MET A 56 1.05 -11.64 -3.22
C MET A 56 0.51 -12.14 -4.56
N ASN A 57 -0.34 -11.33 -5.17
CA ASN A 57 -0.90 -11.57 -6.50
C ASN A 57 -1.25 -10.24 -7.18
N HIS A 58 -0.25 -9.43 -7.50
CA HIS A 58 -0.45 -8.12 -8.14
C HIS A 58 0.64 -7.79 -9.16
N GLY A 59 0.24 -7.14 -10.26
CA GLY A 59 1.13 -6.64 -11.32
C GLY A 59 1.29 -5.11 -11.33
N PHE A 60 0.69 -4.42 -10.37
CA PHE A 60 0.77 -2.97 -10.19
C PHE A 60 1.15 -2.66 -8.75
N ALA A 61 1.95 -1.63 -8.52
CA ALA A 61 2.32 -1.16 -7.19
C ALA A 61 1.99 0.33 -7.06
N VAL A 62 1.80 0.78 -5.82
CA VAL A 62 1.75 2.21 -5.49
C VAL A 62 3.17 2.77 -5.59
N ASP A 63 3.30 3.92 -6.22
CA ASP A 63 4.55 4.68 -6.30
C ASP A 63 4.74 5.45 -4.99
N ALA A 64 5.63 4.97 -4.11
CA ALA A 64 5.85 5.55 -2.78
C ALA A 64 6.28 7.02 -2.84
N ASP A 65 7.06 7.40 -3.87
CA ASP A 65 7.52 8.77 -4.07
C ASP A 65 6.39 9.73 -4.50
N SER A 66 5.24 9.19 -4.90
CA SER A 66 4.07 9.97 -5.28
C SER A 66 3.07 10.20 -4.16
N LEU A 67 3.31 9.63 -2.97
CA LEU A 67 2.38 9.77 -1.85
C LEU A 67 2.33 11.24 -1.38
N PRO A 68 1.12 11.83 -1.26
CA PRO A 68 0.98 13.19 -0.78
C PRO A 68 1.21 13.27 0.74
N GLU A 69 1.39 14.50 1.24
CA GLU A 69 1.53 14.77 2.67
C GLU A 69 0.37 14.16 3.47
N GLY A 70 0.70 13.47 4.57
CA GLY A 70 -0.26 12.76 5.42
C GLY A 70 -0.57 11.33 5.00
N VAL A 71 -0.06 10.85 3.86
CA VAL A 71 -0.13 9.42 3.49
C VAL A 71 1.24 8.78 3.70
N GLU A 72 1.31 7.87 4.66
CA GLU A 72 2.56 7.25 5.08
C GLU A 72 2.68 5.84 4.50
N GLU A 73 3.85 5.48 3.97
CA GLU A 73 4.20 4.09 3.68
C GLU A 73 4.40 3.33 4.99
N THR A 74 3.59 2.30 5.22
CA THR A 74 3.67 1.49 6.43
C THR A 74 4.40 0.18 6.21
N HIS A 75 4.35 -0.36 4.99
CA HIS A 75 4.92 -1.66 4.66
C HIS A 75 5.68 -1.60 3.34
N VAL A 76 6.83 -2.26 3.30
CA VAL A 76 7.70 -2.34 2.12
C VAL A 76 8.07 -3.78 1.80
N SER A 77 8.16 -4.12 0.53
CA SER A 77 8.74 -5.40 0.13
C SER A 77 10.24 -5.42 0.40
N LEU A 78 10.71 -6.50 1.02
CA LEU A 78 12.15 -6.76 1.17
C LEU A 78 12.81 -7.42 -0.06
N PHE A 79 12.03 -7.77 -1.09
CA PHE A 79 12.60 -8.27 -2.36
C PHE A 79 12.99 -7.15 -3.29
N ASP A 80 12.19 -6.09 -3.40
CA ASP A 80 12.42 -5.05 -4.40
C ASP A 80 12.16 -3.61 -3.92
N GLY A 81 11.80 -3.41 -2.64
CA GLY A 81 11.54 -2.10 -2.08
C GLY A 81 10.19 -1.49 -2.50
N SER A 82 9.32 -2.23 -3.17
CA SER A 82 8.01 -1.71 -3.59
C SER A 82 7.04 -1.57 -2.42
N ASN A 83 6.14 -0.58 -2.53
CA ASN A 83 5.13 -0.30 -1.51
C ASN A 83 4.19 -1.51 -1.31
N CYS A 84 3.97 -1.88 -0.06
CA CYS A 84 3.09 -2.97 0.36
C CYS A 84 2.01 -2.53 1.37
N GLY A 85 1.96 -1.24 1.72
CA GLY A 85 1.02 -0.73 2.71
C GLY A 85 1.10 0.78 2.85
N ILE A 86 -0.05 1.39 3.11
CA ILE A 86 -0.18 2.82 3.39
C ILE A 86 -1.14 3.04 4.55
N ALA A 87 -0.98 4.17 5.25
CA ALA A 87 -1.94 4.68 6.22
C ALA A 87 -2.10 6.19 6.08
N LEU A 88 -3.28 6.71 6.43
CA LEU A 88 -3.55 8.15 6.47
C LEU A 88 -3.36 8.65 7.91
N THR A 89 -2.47 9.61 8.12
CA THR A 89 -2.16 10.13 9.46
C THR A 89 -3.41 10.72 10.10
N GLY A 90 -3.71 10.31 11.34
CA GLY A 90 -4.83 10.85 12.12
C GLY A 90 -6.23 10.42 11.66
N ARG A 91 -6.34 9.42 10.78
CA ARG A 91 -7.61 8.86 10.29
C ARG A 91 -7.60 7.33 10.39
N PRO A 92 -8.74 6.68 10.67
CA PRO A 92 -8.84 5.23 10.79
C PRO A 92 -8.80 4.50 9.44
#